data_AF-A0A560F1M7-F1
#
_entry.id   AF-A0A560F1M7-F1
#
_cell.length_a   1.000
_cell.length_b   1.000
_cell.length_c   1.000
_cell.angle_alpha   90.00
_cell.angle_beta   90.00
_cell.angle_gamma   90.00
#
_symmetry.space_group_name_H-M   'P 1'
#
loop_
_entity.id
_entity.type
_entity.pdbx_description
1 polymer ?
#
loop_
_entity_poly.entity_id
_entity_poly.type
_entity_poly.pdbx_seq_one_letter_code
_entity_poly.pdbx_strand_id
1 'polypeptide(L)'
;MSATALVMRPMEWTPLQDIDAVEPIGEGDTECLKEMYAVLKRHGKAARFGVTLLHKHFAMGDDEVLLEHTDPATRRLVLQPAKVDSPEVGRSMQTSWMLTEDQGAVTNTACYRRCERNIHGNHEMGGHYWA
;
A
#
# COMPACT_ATOMS: atom_id res chain seq x y z
N MET A 1 -5.55 -28.19 14.73
CA MET A 1 -5.03 -26.82 14.84
C MET A 1 -5.15 -26.20 13.47
N SER A 2 -6.02 -25.22 13.27
CA SER A 2 -6.12 -24.52 11.99
C SER A 2 -4.86 -23.65 11.86
N ALA A 3 -4.09 -23.80 10.78
CA ALA A 3 -2.91 -22.98 10.58
C ALA A 3 -3.34 -21.53 10.33
N THR A 4 -2.93 -20.61 11.20
CA THR A 4 -3.08 -19.17 10.96
C THR A 4 -2.32 -18.82 9.68
N ALA A 5 -3.03 -18.34 8.67
CA ALA A 5 -2.42 -17.89 7.43
C ALA A 5 -2.05 -16.41 7.57
N LEU A 6 -0.83 -16.04 7.19
CA LEU A 6 -0.44 -14.64 7.06
C LEU A 6 -1.27 -14.00 5.94
N VAL A 7 -2.02 -12.95 6.27
CA VAL A 7 -2.79 -12.18 5.30
C VAL A 7 -2.12 -10.84 5.04
N MET A 8 -1.92 -10.53 3.77
CA MET A 8 -1.44 -9.23 3.32
C MET A 8 -2.65 -8.44 2.79
N ARG A 9 -3.05 -7.39 3.51
CA ARG A 9 -4.20 -6.55 3.16
C ARG A 9 -3.77 -5.15 2.70
N PRO A 10 -4.63 -4.40 2.02
CA PRO A 10 -4.40 -2.97 1.81
C PRO A 10 -4.10 -2.21 3.10
N MET A 11 -3.19 -1.24 2.99
CA MET A 11 -2.84 -0.37 4.10
C MET A 11 -4.05 0.46 4.51
N GLU A 12 -4.54 0.24 5.72
CA GLU A 12 -5.64 0.98 6.32
C GLU A 12 -5.06 2.06 7.25
N TRP A 13 -5.18 3.33 6.86
CA TRP A 13 -4.62 4.45 7.62
C TRP A 13 -5.55 4.96 8.73
N THR A 14 -6.86 4.84 8.54
CA THR A 14 -7.90 5.28 9.49
C THR A 14 -7.69 4.76 10.93
N PRO A 15 -7.40 3.45 11.17
CA PRO A 15 -7.26 2.93 12.52
C PRO A 15 -5.93 3.28 13.20
N LEU A 16 -4.95 3.84 12.48
CA LEU A 16 -3.63 4.13 13.03
C LEU A 16 -3.67 5.32 14.00
N GLN A 17 -2.74 5.34 14.95
CA GLN A 17 -2.53 6.48 15.82
C GLN A 17 -1.90 7.64 15.05
N ASP A 18 -2.17 8.86 15.50
CA ASP A 18 -1.46 10.04 15.02
C ASP A 18 0.03 9.92 15.36
N ILE A 19 0.92 10.39 14.48
CA ILE A 19 2.37 10.32 14.68
C ILE A 19 2.81 10.93 16.01
N ASP A 20 2.14 11.99 16.47
CA ASP A 20 2.47 12.68 17.72
C ASP A 20 2.13 11.82 18.96
N ALA A 21 1.37 10.74 18.78
CA ALA A 21 0.96 9.79 19.81
C ALA A 21 1.62 8.41 19.70
N VAL A 22 2.41 8.17 18.64
CA VAL A 22 3.13 6.90 18.45
C VAL A 22 4.47 6.95 19.18
N GLU A 23 4.84 5.85 19.85
CA GLU A 23 6.16 5.71 20.46
C GLU A 23 7.26 5.78 19.37
N PRO A 24 8.27 6.65 19.51
CA PRO A 24 9.37 6.69 18.57
C PRO A 24 10.13 5.35 18.51
N ILE A 25 10.70 5.04 17.35
CA ILE A 25 11.56 3.86 17.21
C ILE A 25 12.70 3.91 18.23
N GLY A 26 12.93 2.80 18.91
CA GLY A 26 13.86 2.74 20.05
C GLY A 26 14.59 1.42 20.21
N GLU A 27 15.34 1.29 21.30
CA GLU A 27 16.13 0.09 21.60
C GLU A 27 15.26 -1.17 21.68
N GLY A 28 14.01 -1.03 22.15
CA GLY A 28 13.03 -2.11 22.24
C GLY A 28 12.68 -2.77 20.90
N ASP A 29 12.83 -2.07 19.78
CA ASP A 29 12.51 -2.59 18.43
C ASP A 29 13.67 -3.36 17.80
N THR A 30 14.88 -3.25 18.37
CA THR A 30 16.13 -3.68 17.72
C THR A 30 16.13 -5.16 17.36
N GLU A 31 15.73 -6.04 18.29
CA GLU A 31 15.74 -7.48 18.05
C GLU A 31 14.69 -7.87 17.00
N CYS A 32 13.50 -7.26 17.06
CA CYS A 32 12.45 -7.46 16.04
C CYS A 32 12.97 -7.08 14.63
N LEU A 33 13.56 -5.89 14.49
CA LEU A 33 14.10 -5.42 13.20
C LEU A 33 15.25 -6.30 12.68
N LYS A 34 16.11 -6.81 13.56
CA LYS A 34 17.17 -7.77 13.21
C LYS A 34 16.60 -9.07 12.67
N GLU A 35 15.58 -9.62 13.33
CA GLU A 35 14.91 -10.85 12.89
C GLU A 35 14.25 -10.67 11.53
N MET A 36 13.54 -9.55 11.32
CA MET A 36 12.95 -9.21 10.02
C MET A 36 14.02 -9.15 8.92
N TYR A 37 15.14 -8.46 9.16
CA TYR A 37 16.24 -8.40 8.21
C TYR A 37 16.81 -9.79 7.91
N ALA A 38 17.00 -10.64 8.93
CA ALA A 38 17.50 -12.00 8.76
C ALA A 38 16.56 -12.85 7.87
N VAL A 39 15.24 -12.73 8.05
CA VAL A 39 14.24 -13.37 7.20
C VAL A 39 14.33 -12.86 5.77
N LEU A 40 14.30 -11.54 5.56
CA LEU A 40 14.39 -10.94 4.24
C LEU A 40 15.67 -11.35 3.51
N LYS A 41 16.81 -11.37 4.23
CA LYS A 41 18.09 -11.81 3.70
C LYS A 41 18.07 -13.27 3.28
N ARG A 42 17.53 -14.17 4.12
CA ARG A 42 17.41 -15.60 3.83
C ARG A 42 16.61 -15.88 2.56
N HIS A 43 15.60 -15.07 2.25
CA HIS A 43 14.78 -15.22 1.04
C HIS A 43 15.26 -14.36 -0.15
N GLY A 44 16.41 -13.70 -0.04
CA GLY A 44 16.95 -12.82 -1.09
C GLY A 44 16.07 -11.60 -1.37
N LYS A 45 15.34 -11.12 -0.37
CA LYS A 45 14.38 -9.99 -0.47
C LYS A 45 14.82 -8.73 0.29
N ALA A 46 15.99 -8.73 0.93
CA ALA A 46 16.49 -7.59 1.70
C ALA A 46 16.68 -6.29 0.89
N ALA A 47 16.83 -6.38 -0.44
CA ALA A 47 16.90 -5.22 -1.33
C ALA A 47 15.55 -4.87 -1.99
N ARG A 48 14.47 -5.60 -1.65
CA ARG A 48 13.16 -5.46 -2.28
C ARG A 48 12.09 -4.95 -1.31
N PHE A 49 12.18 -5.34 -0.04
CA PHE A 49 11.22 -4.95 0.99
C PHE A 49 11.93 -4.25 2.13
N GLY A 50 11.22 -3.33 2.75
CA GLY A 50 11.61 -2.62 3.96
C GLY A 50 10.42 -2.54 4.91
N VAL A 51 10.57 -1.72 5.95
CA VAL A 51 9.54 -1.48 6.96
C VAL A 51 9.35 0.02 7.15
N THR A 52 8.18 0.42 7.64
CA THR A 52 7.88 1.78 8.07
C THR A 52 7.19 1.73 9.43
N LEU A 53 7.34 2.78 10.23
CA LEU A 53 6.56 2.95 11.45
C LEU A 53 5.10 3.23 11.08
N LEU A 54 4.15 2.48 11.65
CA LEU A 54 2.73 2.63 11.32
C LEU A 54 2.14 3.80 12.13
N HIS A 55 1.71 4.85 11.43
CA HIS A 55 1.09 6.05 11.99
C HIS A 55 0.23 6.73 10.93
N LYS A 56 -0.53 7.75 11.31
CA LYS A 56 -1.15 8.72 10.40
C LYS A 56 -0.77 10.14 10.77
N HIS A 57 -0.93 11.08 9.84
CA HIS A 57 -0.70 12.51 10.07
C HIS A 57 -2.00 13.32 10.12
N PHE A 58 -3.12 12.72 9.73
CA PHE A 58 -4.43 13.34 9.65
C PHE A 58 -5.52 12.27 9.57
N ALA A 59 -6.77 12.67 9.82
CA ALA A 59 -7.92 11.81 9.65
C ALA A 59 -8.20 11.54 8.17
N MET A 60 -8.65 10.32 7.86
CA MET A 60 -9.06 9.89 6.53
C MET A 60 -10.57 9.70 6.52
N GLY A 61 -11.23 10.09 5.42
CA GLY A 61 -12.62 9.70 5.17
C GLY A 61 -12.76 8.21 4.87
N ASP A 62 -13.95 7.65 5.12
CA ASP A 62 -14.26 6.24 4.81
C ASP A 62 -14.25 5.94 3.30
N ASP A 63 -14.36 6.98 2.46
CA ASP A 63 -14.31 6.93 1.01
C ASP A 63 -12.96 7.43 0.45
N GLU A 64 -11.91 7.46 1.27
CA GLU A 64 -10.59 7.96 0.90
C GLU A 64 -9.49 6.91 1.04
N VAL A 65 -8.51 6.99 0.14
CA VAL A 65 -7.24 6.28 0.18
C VAL A 65 -6.08 7.25 0.06
N LEU A 66 -4.90 6.89 0.54
CA LEU A 66 -3.69 7.66 0.25
C LEU A 66 -3.13 7.26 -1.11
N LEU A 67 -3.07 8.22 -2.02
CA LEU A 67 -2.50 8.05 -3.35
C LEU A 67 -1.13 8.72 -3.41
N GLU A 68 -0.14 7.92 -3.82
CA GLU A 68 1.24 8.37 -4.02
C GLU A 68 1.46 8.79 -5.48
N HIS A 69 2.00 9.99 -5.67
CA HIS A 69 2.44 10.50 -6.97
C HIS A 69 3.91 10.92 -6.90
N THR A 70 4.66 10.56 -7.93
CA THR A 70 5.99 11.12 -8.16
C THR A 70 5.87 12.32 -9.09
N ASP A 71 6.29 13.50 -8.63
CA ASP A 71 6.55 14.65 -9.48
C ASP A 71 8.06 14.68 -9.81
N PRO A 72 8.46 14.22 -11.01
CA PRO A 72 9.87 14.16 -11.40
C PRO A 72 10.46 15.55 -11.68
N ALA A 73 9.64 16.54 -12.04
CA ALA A 73 10.12 17.88 -12.37
C ALA A 73 10.61 18.60 -11.11
N THR A 74 9.87 18.43 -10.00
CA THR A 74 10.25 19.01 -8.71
C THR A 74 10.96 18.02 -7.78
N ARG A 75 11.13 16.77 -8.20
CA ARG A 75 11.70 15.65 -7.41
C ARG A 75 10.98 15.46 -6.08
N ARG A 76 9.65 15.50 -6.12
CA ARG A 76 8.79 15.32 -4.96
C ARG A 76 8.03 14.02 -5.04
N LEU A 77 7.94 13.34 -3.91
CA LEU A 77 6.94 12.33 -3.68
C LEU A 77 5.79 12.99 -2.93
N VAL A 78 4.58 12.91 -3.47
CA VAL A 78 3.38 13.52 -2.90
C VAL A 78 2.44 12.40 -2.51
N LEU A 79 2.10 12.36 -1.23
CA LEU A 79 1.10 11.45 -0.68
C LEU A 79 -0.10 12.31 -0.24
N GLN A 80 -1.29 12.02 -0.77
CA GLN A 80 -2.49 12.80 -0.48
C GLN A 80 -3.75 11.92 -0.47
N PRO A 81 -4.80 12.32 0.26
CA PRO A 81 -6.11 11.68 0.15
C PRO A 81 -6.64 11.76 -1.28
N ALA A 82 -7.21 10.66 -1.76
CA ALA A 82 -7.94 10.56 -3.01
C ALA A 82 -9.20 9.72 -2.79
N LYS A 83 -10.28 10.03 -3.51
CA LYS A 83 -11.52 9.25 -3.44
C LYS A 83 -11.31 7.87 -4.03
N VAL A 84 -11.84 6.83 -3.37
CA VAL A 84 -11.70 5.44 -3.86
C VAL A 84 -12.26 5.22 -5.27
N ASP A 85 -13.27 5.99 -5.65
CA ASP A 85 -13.90 5.93 -6.97
C ASP A 85 -13.23 6.84 -8.02
N SER A 86 -12.15 7.54 -7.66
CA SER A 86 -11.47 8.42 -8.61
C SER A 86 -10.82 7.62 -9.74
N PRO A 87 -10.82 8.16 -10.98
CA PRO A 87 -10.12 7.52 -12.09
C PRO A 87 -8.62 7.34 -11.84
N GLU A 88 -7.98 8.19 -11.01
CA GLU A 88 -6.56 8.05 -10.69
C GLU A 88 -6.31 6.83 -9.79
N VAL A 89 -7.15 6.64 -8.75
CA VAL A 89 -7.09 5.44 -7.91
C VAL A 89 -7.32 4.20 -8.76
N GLY A 90 -8.27 4.24 -9.69
CA GLY A 90 -8.53 3.14 -10.64
C GLY A 90 -7.38 2.78 -11.58
N ARG A 91 -6.39 3.67 -11.78
CA ARG A 91 -5.17 3.42 -12.56
C ARG A 91 -3.92 3.26 -11.69
N SER A 92 -4.07 3.33 -10.37
CA SER A 92 -2.96 3.23 -9.43
C SER A 92 -2.48 1.79 -9.26
N MET A 93 -1.30 1.64 -8.66
CA MET A 93 -0.78 0.35 -8.21
C MET A 93 -0.62 0.37 -6.71
N GLN A 94 -1.08 -0.69 -6.04
CA GLN A 94 -0.86 -0.85 -4.62
C GLN A 94 0.63 -1.13 -4.33
N THR A 95 1.20 -0.35 -3.42
CA THR A 95 2.63 -0.44 -3.00
C THR A 95 2.81 -0.59 -1.49
N SER A 96 1.72 -0.51 -0.72
CA SER A 96 1.72 -0.60 0.74
C SER A 96 0.68 -1.62 1.22
N TRP A 97 1.08 -2.42 2.21
CA TRP A 97 0.26 -3.47 2.79
C TRP A 97 0.44 -3.56 4.29
N MET A 98 -0.63 -3.94 4.99
CA MET A 98 -0.59 -4.32 6.39
C MET A 98 -0.62 -5.85 6.50
N LEU A 99 0.17 -6.39 7.43
CA LEU A 99 0.22 -7.83 7.72
C LEU A 99 -0.70 -8.14 8.90
N THR A 100 -1.64 -9.05 8.73
CA THR A 100 -2.57 -9.44 9.80
C THR A 100 -2.71 -10.95 9.89
N GLU A 101 -3.16 -11.39 11.06
CA GLU A 101 -3.63 -12.76 11.26
C GLU A 101 -5.14 -12.80 11.02
N ASP A 102 -5.59 -13.61 10.07
CA ASP A 102 -7.00 -13.90 9.84
C ASP A 102 -7.17 -15.37 9.41
N GLN A 103 -8.36 -15.93 9.58
CA GLN A 103 -8.71 -17.26 9.06
C GLN A 103 -9.04 -17.17 7.57
N GLY A 104 -8.05 -16.91 6.72
CA GLY A 104 -8.30 -16.73 5.29
C GLY A 104 -7.04 -16.55 4.46
N ALA A 105 -7.17 -16.79 3.16
CA ALA A 105 -6.10 -16.60 2.18
C ALA A 105 -5.64 -15.15 2.11
N VAL A 106 -4.43 -14.91 1.57
CA VAL A 106 -3.92 -13.59 1.18
C VAL A 106 -4.98 -12.86 0.36
N THR A 107 -5.75 -11.98 0.99
CA THR A 107 -6.83 -11.25 0.35
C THR A 107 -6.25 -10.03 -0.36
N ASN A 108 -5.96 -10.29 -1.64
CA ASN A 108 -5.99 -9.32 -2.71
C ASN A 108 -4.83 -8.32 -2.73
N THR A 109 -3.80 -8.68 -3.48
CA THR A 109 -3.01 -7.72 -4.26
C THR A 109 -4.00 -6.96 -5.16
N ALA A 110 -4.49 -5.79 -4.73
CA ALA A 110 -5.47 -5.03 -5.50
C ALA A 110 -4.76 -4.39 -6.72
N CYS A 111 -4.56 -5.20 -7.77
CA CYS A 111 -4.24 -4.71 -9.10
C CYS A 111 -5.58 -4.57 -9.84
N TYR A 112 -6.19 -3.39 -9.75
CA TYR A 112 -7.36 -3.06 -10.56
C TYR A 112 -6.92 -2.78 -12.00
N ARG A 113 -6.73 -3.84 -12.82
CA ARG A 113 -6.81 -3.67 -14.28
C ARG A 113 -8.28 -3.60 -14.67
N ARG A 114 -8.88 -2.41 -14.59
CA ARG A 114 -10.23 -2.17 -15.09
C ARG A 114 -10.17 -2.01 -16.61
N CYS A 115 -10.71 -3.00 -17.33
CA CYS A 115 -11.02 -2.84 -18.75
C CYS A 115 -12.33 -2.06 -18.84
N GLU A 116 -12.28 -0.78 -19.17
CA GLU A 116 -13.49 -0.02 -19.47
C GLU A 116 -13.95 -0.35 -20.88
N ARG A 117 -15.22 -0.74 -20.99
CA ARG A 117 -15.88 -0.93 -22.28
C ARG A 117 -16.52 0.39 -22.67
N ASN A 118 -16.32 0.84 -23.91
CA ASN A 118 -17.17 1.88 -24.46
C ASN A 118 -18.62 1.36 -24.65
N ILE A 119 -19.55 2.22 -25.08
CA ILE A 119 -20.97 1.85 -25.26
C ILE A 119 -21.19 0.69 -26.26
N HIS A 120 -20.15 0.33 -27.03
CA HIS A 120 -20.16 -0.76 -28.00
C HIS A 120 -19.50 -2.04 -27.48
N GLY A 121 -19.02 -2.07 -26.23
CA GLY A 121 -18.43 -3.26 -25.63
C GLY A 121 -16.94 -3.47 -25.92
N ASN A 122 -16.26 -2.51 -26.56
CA ASN A 122 -14.85 -2.65 -26.95
C ASN A 122 -13.89 -2.23 -25.81
N HIS A 123 -12.77 -2.93 -25.69
CA HIS A 123 -11.68 -2.56 -24.77
C HIS A 123 -10.88 -1.39 -25.35
N GLU A 124 -11.00 -0.18 -24.77
CA GLU A 124 -10.09 0.92 -25.09
C GLU A 124 -8.83 0.83 -24.20
N MET A 125 -7.74 0.30 -24.76
CA MET A 125 -6.42 0.48 -24.17
C MET A 125 -6.00 1.93 -24.45
N GLY A 126 -5.82 2.71 -23.39
CA GLY A 126 -5.42 4.12 -23.48
C GLY A 126 -4.32 4.34 -24.52
N GLY A 127 -4.60 5.23 -25.47
CA GLY A 127 -3.77 5.46 -26.65
C GLY A 127 -2.36 5.91 -26.31
N HIS A 128 -1.38 5.35 -27.03
CA HIS A 128 -0.13 6.03 -27.28
C HIS A 128 -0.42 7.27 -28.14
N TYR A 129 -0.36 8.45 -27.55
CA TYR A 129 -0.31 9.68 -28.33
C TYR A 129 1.13 9.91 -28.76
N TRP A 130 1.42 9.61 -30.02
CA TRP A 130 2.57 10.17 -30.73
C TRP A 130 2.12 11.44 -31.44
N ALA A 131 2.71 12.56 -31.06
CA ALA A 131 3.00 13.70 -31.94
C ALA A 131 4.32 14.31 -31.45
#